data_AF-A0A0Q5E3S5-F1
#
_entry.id   AF-A0A0Q5E3S5-F1
#
_cell.length_a   1.000
_cell.length_b   1.000
_cell.length_c   1.000
_cell.angle_alpha   90.00
_cell.angle_beta   90.00
_cell.angle_gamma   90.00
#
_symmetry.space_group_name_H-M   'P 1'
#
loop_
_entity.id
_entity.type
_entity.pdbx_description
1 polymer ?
#
loop_
_entity_poly.entity_id
_entity_poly.type
_entity_poly.pdbx_seq_one_letter_code
_entity_poly.pdbx_strand_id
1 'polypeptide(L)'
;MLGWCGWYTRDLVPEVAGERRDEIASDLHEHAVWADAEGIPPTRLRRDILLRAVRGIPHDLSWRSGQLRAGRGLDPVSLGTRRTGNVLTALVLTGGVMVAAAAVFLLVRVVRALWIGDVVEAPIGAVGVALAALLAVVGLLLALRQRSRWLGSAVLAPAAALVGLLAGDILYRVSATGVLLISRLSSHGGGLEPWWVLSLSIGVGAALGFIGAAVWWWPGGRRVVGRDADGSGRMQGASA
;
A
#
# COMPACT_ATOMS: atom_id res chain seq x y z
N MET A 1 8.34 -23.01 -19.92
CA MET A 1 8.70 -23.16 -18.49
C MET A 1 10.20 -23.00 -18.25
N LEU A 2 11.07 -23.60 -19.07
CA LEU A 2 12.54 -23.46 -18.96
C LEU A 2 13.04 -22.01 -19.05
N GLY A 3 12.44 -21.17 -19.89
CA GLY A 3 12.79 -19.73 -19.97
C GLY A 3 12.53 -18.95 -18.68
N TRP A 4 11.47 -19.29 -17.94
CA TRP A 4 11.19 -18.72 -16.62
C TRP A 4 12.23 -19.20 -15.59
N CYS A 5 12.53 -20.50 -15.57
CA CYS A 5 13.53 -21.08 -14.68
C CYS A 5 14.93 -20.48 -14.88
N GLY A 6 15.37 -20.34 -16.12
CA GLY A 6 16.62 -19.69 -16.45
C GLY A 6 16.65 -18.22 -16.05
N TRP A 7 15.53 -17.51 -16.19
CA TRP A 7 15.44 -16.10 -15.79
C TRP A 7 15.47 -15.92 -14.26
N TYR A 8 14.69 -16.70 -13.50
CA TYR A 8 14.59 -16.47 -12.06
C TYR A 8 15.81 -16.95 -11.26
N THR A 9 16.64 -17.83 -11.84
CA THR A 9 17.88 -18.34 -11.21
C THR A 9 19.15 -17.61 -11.68
N ARG A 10 19.04 -16.61 -12.57
CA ARG A 10 20.19 -16.00 -13.28
C ARG A 10 21.26 -15.36 -12.37
N ASP A 11 20.88 -14.87 -11.19
CA ASP A 11 21.78 -14.14 -10.28
C ASP A 11 22.12 -14.95 -9.01
N LEU A 12 21.82 -16.24 -8.99
CA LEU A 12 22.13 -17.13 -7.88
C LEU A 12 23.50 -17.78 -8.06
N VAL A 13 24.07 -18.29 -6.96
CA VAL A 13 25.30 -19.10 -7.00
C VAL A 13 25.09 -20.26 -7.98
N PRO A 14 26.04 -20.54 -8.90
CA PRO A 14 25.84 -21.54 -9.96
C PRO A 14 25.41 -22.91 -9.46
N GLU A 15 25.91 -23.34 -8.30
CA GLU A 15 25.56 -24.61 -7.65
C GLU A 15 24.08 -24.64 -7.24
N VAL A 16 23.62 -23.62 -6.50
CA VAL A 16 22.21 -23.49 -6.06
C VAL A 16 21.26 -23.33 -7.25
N ALA A 17 21.70 -22.61 -8.29
CA ALA A 17 20.94 -22.47 -9.52
C ALA A 17 20.82 -23.78 -10.30
N GLY A 18 21.89 -24.59 -10.30
CA GLY A 18 21.93 -25.92 -10.93
C GLY A 18 21.00 -26.90 -10.22
N GLU A 19 21.17 -27.05 -8.90
CA GLU A 19 20.37 -27.93 -8.06
C GLU A 19 18.86 -27.65 -8.22
N ARG A 20 18.47 -26.37 -8.21
CA ARG A 20 17.07 -25.99 -8.37
C ARG A 20 16.52 -26.27 -9.77
N ARG A 21 17.34 -26.18 -10.82
CA ARG A 21 16.92 -26.51 -12.19
C ARG A 21 16.77 -28.02 -12.36
N ASP A 22 17.66 -28.79 -11.76
CA ASP A 22 17.64 -30.25 -11.80
C ASP A 22 16.44 -30.82 -11.03
N GLU A 23 16.11 -30.24 -9.87
CA GLU A 23 14.90 -30.58 -9.12
C GLU A 23 13.63 -30.35 -9.97
N ILE A 24 13.53 -29.20 -10.65
CA ILE A 24 12.38 -28.89 -11.51
C ILE A 24 12.34 -29.80 -12.75
N ALA A 25 13.51 -30.16 -13.30
CA ALA A 25 13.58 -31.10 -14.41
C ALA A 25 13.13 -32.51 -13.99
N SER A 26 13.50 -32.96 -12.78
CA SER A 26 13.04 -34.22 -12.19
C SER A 26 11.52 -34.22 -11.97
N ASP A 27 10.98 -33.18 -11.34
CA ASP A 27 9.53 -33.06 -11.09
C ASP A 27 8.72 -33.07 -12.41
N LEU A 28 9.22 -32.37 -13.44
CA LEU A 28 8.59 -32.38 -14.76
C LEU A 28 8.66 -33.76 -15.44
N HIS A 29 9.76 -34.49 -15.25
CA HIS A 29 9.90 -35.84 -15.79
C HIS A 29 8.95 -36.81 -15.09
N GLU A 30 8.91 -36.80 -13.76
CA GLU A 30 7.98 -37.61 -12.95
C GLU A 30 6.52 -37.33 -13.32
N HIS A 31 6.17 -36.05 -13.48
CA HIS A 31 4.83 -35.65 -13.91
C HIS A 31 4.48 -36.12 -15.33
N ALA A 32 5.45 -36.16 -16.24
CA ALA A 32 5.24 -36.67 -17.58
C ALA A 32 5.04 -38.19 -17.59
N VAL A 33 5.85 -38.94 -16.82
CA VAL A 33 5.73 -40.40 -16.69
C VAL A 33 4.40 -40.80 -16.05
N TRP A 34 3.99 -40.10 -14.98
CA TRP A 34 2.69 -40.34 -14.35
C TRP A 34 1.52 -40.05 -15.29
N ALA A 35 1.59 -38.95 -16.06
CA ALA A 35 0.52 -38.58 -16.98
C ALA A 35 0.38 -39.56 -18.15
N ASP A 36 1.50 -40.15 -18.61
CA ASP A 36 1.51 -41.20 -19.62
C ASP A 36 0.87 -42.49 -19.09
N ALA A 37 1.22 -42.88 -17.85
CA ALA A 37 0.65 -44.06 -17.19
C ALA A 37 -0.87 -43.95 -16.97
N GLU A 38 -1.37 -42.74 -16.68
CA GLU A 38 -2.80 -42.48 -16.42
C GLU A 38 -3.58 -42.10 -17.70
N GLY A 39 -2.93 -42.09 -18.86
CA GLY A 39 -3.57 -41.75 -20.15
C GLY A 39 -4.07 -40.30 -20.23
N ILE A 40 -3.44 -39.37 -19.50
CA ILE A 40 -3.86 -37.96 -19.47
C ILE A 40 -3.49 -37.28 -20.80
N PRO A 41 -4.43 -36.57 -21.45
CA PRO A 41 -4.15 -35.93 -22.72
C PRO A 41 -3.08 -34.82 -22.58
N PRO A 42 -2.14 -34.69 -23.54
CA PRO A 42 -1.02 -33.74 -23.45
C PRO A 42 -1.43 -32.28 -23.26
N THR A 43 -2.60 -31.89 -23.77
CA THR A 43 -3.15 -30.53 -23.63
C THR A 43 -3.55 -30.22 -22.19
N ARG A 44 -4.12 -31.20 -21.48
CA ARG A 44 -4.50 -31.07 -20.06
C ARG A 44 -3.27 -31.04 -19.17
N LEU A 45 -2.29 -31.91 -19.43
CA LEU A 45 -1.00 -31.91 -18.75
C LEU A 45 -0.29 -30.56 -18.85
N ARG A 46 -0.20 -29.99 -20.06
CA ARG A 46 0.41 -28.66 -20.28
C ARG A 46 -0.31 -27.56 -19.48
N ARG A 47 -1.64 -27.58 -19.45
CA ARG A 47 -2.44 -26.60 -18.70
C ARG A 47 -2.20 -26.71 -17.20
N ASP A 48 -2.18 -27.93 -16.66
CA ASP A 48 -2.02 -28.17 -15.23
C ASP A 48 -0.60 -27.78 -14.77
N ILE A 49 0.43 -28.07 -15.57
CA ILE A 49 1.81 -27.59 -15.36
C ILE A 49 1.85 -26.06 -15.36
N LEU A 50 1.17 -25.40 -16.29
CA LEU A 50 1.18 -23.94 -16.43
C LEU A 50 0.46 -23.26 -15.26
N LEU A 51 -0.68 -23.80 -14.82
CA LEU A 51 -1.40 -23.31 -13.65
C LEU A 51 -0.59 -23.47 -12.36
N ARG A 52 0.10 -24.59 -12.19
CA ARG A 52 1.01 -24.81 -11.06
C ARG A 52 2.16 -23.82 -11.09
N ALA A 53 2.80 -23.64 -12.26
CA ALA A 53 3.89 -22.69 -12.43
C ALA A 53 3.47 -21.28 -12.03
N VAL A 54 2.31 -20.80 -12.51
CA VAL A 54 1.79 -19.45 -12.19
C VAL A 54 1.52 -19.29 -10.70
N ARG A 55 0.90 -20.28 -10.05
CA ARG A 55 0.65 -20.24 -8.59
C ARG A 55 1.94 -20.31 -7.76
N GLY A 56 2.99 -20.94 -8.30
CA GLY A 56 4.31 -21.05 -7.67
C GLY A 56 5.17 -19.79 -7.75
N ILE A 57 4.90 -18.87 -8.69
CA ILE A 57 5.70 -17.65 -8.90
C ILE A 57 5.97 -16.85 -7.61
N PRO A 58 4.97 -16.56 -6.75
CA PRO A 58 5.22 -15.79 -5.52
C PRO A 58 6.16 -16.51 -4.56
N HIS A 59 6.02 -17.83 -4.43
CA HIS A 59 6.88 -18.67 -3.62
C HIS A 59 8.30 -18.68 -4.17
N ASP A 60 8.49 -18.89 -5.48
CA ASP A 60 9.80 -18.89 -6.14
C ASP A 60 10.52 -17.53 -6.01
N LEU A 61 9.79 -16.42 -6.13
CA LEU A 61 10.34 -15.09 -5.93
C LEU A 61 10.74 -14.84 -4.47
N SER A 62 9.93 -15.33 -3.51
CA SER A 62 10.25 -15.26 -2.09
C SER A 62 11.51 -16.06 -1.75
N TRP A 63 11.66 -17.25 -2.33
CA TRP A 63 12.83 -18.11 -2.17
C TRP A 63 14.08 -17.47 -2.80
N ARG A 64 14.00 -17.01 -4.04
CA ARG A 64 15.10 -16.30 -4.72
C ARG A 64 15.56 -15.11 -3.89
N SER A 65 14.61 -14.32 -3.39
CA SER A 65 14.95 -13.17 -2.57
C SER A 65 15.63 -13.59 -1.25
N GLY A 66 15.30 -14.76 -0.69
CA GLY A 66 15.97 -15.35 0.47
C GLY A 66 17.41 -15.76 0.15
N GLN A 67 17.63 -16.44 -0.97
CA GLN A 67 18.96 -16.87 -1.42
C GLN A 67 19.88 -15.68 -1.73
N LEU A 68 19.37 -14.67 -2.43
CA LEU A 68 20.12 -13.41 -2.68
C LEU A 68 20.45 -12.65 -1.38
N ARG A 69 19.65 -12.83 -0.32
CA ARG A 69 19.89 -12.21 1.00
C ARG A 69 20.93 -12.99 1.80
N ALA A 70 20.86 -14.32 1.79
CA ALA A 70 21.82 -15.20 2.45
C ALA A 70 23.23 -15.04 1.84
N GLY A 71 23.34 -14.98 0.51
CA GLY A 71 24.62 -14.79 -0.18
C GLY A 71 25.25 -13.40 -0.01
N ARG A 72 24.53 -12.42 0.56
CA ARG A 72 25.03 -11.04 0.79
C ARG A 72 25.36 -10.75 2.27
N GLY A 73 25.24 -11.73 3.17
CA GLY A 73 25.55 -11.55 4.59
C GLY A 73 24.75 -10.44 5.28
N LEU A 74 23.53 -10.15 4.81
CA LEU A 74 22.74 -9.03 5.31
C LEU A 74 22.09 -9.35 6.66
N ASP A 75 22.40 -8.53 7.67
CA ASP A 75 21.84 -8.66 9.02
C ASP A 75 20.30 -8.65 9.04
N PRO A 76 19.64 -9.67 9.63
CA PRO A 76 18.18 -9.81 9.61
C PRO A 76 17.45 -8.67 10.34
N VAL A 77 18.09 -8.06 11.36
CA VAL A 77 17.51 -6.97 12.16
C VAL A 77 17.40 -5.67 11.35
N SER A 78 18.43 -5.33 10.57
CA SER A 78 18.43 -4.12 9.71
C SER A 78 17.39 -4.20 8.58
N LEU A 79 17.09 -5.43 8.14
CA LEU A 79 16.12 -5.72 7.09
C LEU A 79 14.67 -5.61 7.58
N GLY A 80 14.38 -6.02 8.82
CA GLY A 80 13.06 -5.85 9.42
C GLY A 80 12.63 -4.38 9.43
N THR A 81 13.50 -3.50 9.93
CA THR A 81 13.23 -2.05 9.96
C THR A 81 13.09 -1.45 8.57
N ARG A 82 13.93 -1.87 7.60
CA ARG A 82 13.83 -1.42 6.19
C ARG A 82 12.54 -1.92 5.52
N ARG A 83 12.12 -3.15 5.80
CA ARG A 83 10.89 -3.75 5.26
C ARG A 83 9.65 -3.04 5.81
N THR A 84 9.60 -2.81 7.12
CA THR A 84 8.51 -2.03 7.75
C THR A 84 8.45 -0.61 7.19
N GLY A 85 9.61 0.03 6.98
CA GLY A 85 9.68 1.35 6.33
C GLY A 85 9.15 1.35 4.89
N ASN A 86 9.45 0.33 4.10
CA ASN A 86 8.97 0.20 2.72
C ASN A 86 7.47 -0.11 2.65
N VAL A 87 6.97 -1.00 3.51
CA VAL A 87 5.53 -1.32 3.60
C VAL A 87 4.74 -0.09 4.04
N LEU A 88 5.19 0.62 5.08
CA LEU A 88 4.56 1.86 5.52
C LEU A 88 4.57 2.94 4.42
N THR A 89 5.69 3.06 3.69
CA THR A 89 5.78 3.98 2.54
C THR A 89 4.74 3.61 1.47
N ALA A 90 4.65 2.33 1.10
CA ALA A 90 3.68 1.86 0.11
C ALA A 90 2.23 2.11 0.57
N LEU A 91 1.91 1.83 1.83
CA LEU A 91 0.58 2.08 2.40
C LEU A 91 0.22 3.57 2.38
N VAL A 92 1.14 4.45 2.80
CA VAL A 92 0.91 5.89 2.80
C VAL A 92 0.74 6.45 1.40
N LEU A 93 1.59 6.04 0.45
CA LEU A 93 1.47 6.51 -0.93
C LEU A 93 0.19 6.00 -1.58
N THR A 94 -0.14 4.72 -1.39
CA THR A 94 -1.37 4.13 -1.94
C THR A 94 -2.61 4.80 -1.33
N GLY A 95 -2.66 4.91 0.00
CA GLY A 95 -3.74 5.61 0.70
C GLY A 95 -3.82 7.09 0.29
N GLY A 96 -2.68 7.76 0.15
CA GLY A 96 -2.61 9.17 -0.27
C GLY A 96 -3.14 9.38 -1.69
N VAL A 97 -2.79 8.49 -2.63
CA VAL A 97 -3.36 8.47 -3.98
C VAL A 97 -4.87 8.27 -3.94
N MET A 98 -5.37 7.32 -3.14
CA MET A 98 -6.81 7.07 -3.01
C MET A 98 -7.55 8.28 -2.44
N VAL A 99 -7.01 8.93 -1.41
CA VAL A 99 -7.60 10.14 -0.82
C VAL A 99 -7.57 11.31 -1.80
N ALA A 100 -6.47 11.51 -2.52
CA ALA A 100 -6.37 12.56 -3.55
C ALA A 100 -7.35 12.32 -4.70
N ALA A 101 -7.46 11.09 -5.19
CA ALA A 101 -8.41 10.72 -6.23
C ALA A 101 -9.86 10.95 -5.77
N ALA A 102 -10.21 10.55 -4.54
CA ALA A 102 -11.53 10.78 -3.98
C ALA A 102 -11.85 12.27 -3.83
N ALA A 103 -10.91 13.07 -3.30
CA ALA A 103 -11.09 14.51 -3.12
C ALA A 103 -11.27 15.25 -4.47
N VAL A 104 -10.42 14.92 -5.46
CA VAL A 104 -10.53 15.49 -6.82
C VAL A 104 -11.84 15.06 -7.48
N PHE A 105 -12.25 13.80 -7.32
CA PHE A 105 -13.54 13.32 -7.83
C PHE A 105 -14.71 14.12 -7.25
N LEU A 106 -14.76 14.32 -5.93
CA LEU A 106 -15.79 15.15 -5.30
C LEU A 106 -15.77 16.59 -5.82
N LEU A 107 -14.59 17.17 -5.98
CA LEU A 107 -14.44 18.53 -6.52
C LEU A 107 -15.00 18.63 -7.94
N VAL A 108 -14.63 17.70 -8.82
CA VAL A 108 -15.14 17.63 -10.20
C VAL A 108 -16.66 17.49 -10.22
N ARG A 109 -17.24 16.68 -9.31
CA ARG A 109 -18.69 16.53 -9.21
C ARG A 109 -19.37 17.83 -8.79
N VAL A 110 -18.84 18.53 -7.78
CA VAL A 110 -19.38 19.83 -7.33
C VAL A 110 -19.29 20.87 -8.45
N VAL A 111 -18.13 21.01 -9.10
CA VAL A 111 -17.93 21.96 -10.21
C VAL A 111 -18.88 21.66 -11.36
N ARG A 112 -19.04 20.38 -11.73
CA ARG A 112 -19.96 19.97 -12.79
C ARG A 112 -21.41 20.31 -12.45
N ALA A 113 -21.84 20.08 -11.20
CA ALA A 113 -23.21 20.36 -10.76
C ALA A 113 -23.53 21.86 -10.85
N LEU A 114 -22.58 22.71 -10.45
CA LEU A 114 -22.70 24.16 -10.56
C LEU A 114 -22.69 24.64 -12.02
N TRP A 115 -21.86 24.04 -12.86
CA TRP A 115 -21.77 24.39 -14.27
C TRP A 115 -23.07 24.08 -15.03
N ILE A 116 -23.65 22.90 -14.79
CA ILE A 116 -24.88 22.45 -15.48
C ILE A 116 -26.12 23.15 -14.93
N GLY A 117 -26.01 23.83 -13.78
CA GLY A 117 -27.14 24.46 -13.12
C GLY A 117 -28.05 23.46 -12.39
N ASP A 118 -27.56 22.25 -12.11
CA ASP A 118 -28.28 21.25 -11.31
C ASP A 118 -28.53 21.74 -9.87
N VAL A 119 -27.70 22.68 -9.40
CA VAL A 119 -27.83 23.30 -8.07
C VAL A 119 -27.64 24.81 -8.21
N VAL A 120 -28.58 25.58 -7.68
CA VAL A 120 -28.61 27.06 -7.76
C VAL A 120 -27.60 27.72 -6.82
N GLU A 121 -27.25 27.04 -5.72
CA GLU A 121 -26.31 27.55 -4.71
C GLU A 121 -25.17 26.57 -4.48
N ALA A 122 -23.95 27.10 -4.27
CA ALA A 122 -22.81 26.27 -3.90
C ALA A 122 -23.11 25.54 -2.58
N PRO A 123 -23.05 24.19 -2.55
CA PRO A 123 -23.29 23.46 -1.32
C PRO A 123 -22.27 23.91 -0.27
N ILE A 124 -22.69 24.05 0.99
CA ILE A 124 -21.85 24.54 2.11
C ILE A 124 -20.50 23.78 2.19
N GLY A 125 -20.49 22.50 1.79
CA GLY A 125 -19.29 21.66 1.73
C GLY A 125 -18.32 21.94 0.58
N ALA A 126 -18.66 22.74 -0.44
CA ALA A 126 -17.85 22.94 -1.66
C ALA A 126 -16.45 23.51 -1.35
N VAL A 127 -16.36 24.48 -0.44
CA VAL A 127 -15.09 25.04 0.02
C VAL A 127 -14.27 23.97 0.76
N GLY A 128 -14.93 23.16 1.59
CA GLY A 128 -14.28 22.06 2.30
C GLY A 128 -13.69 21.01 1.36
N VAL A 129 -14.35 20.73 0.23
CA VAL A 129 -13.85 19.80 -0.80
C VAL A 129 -12.66 20.37 -1.53
N ALA A 130 -12.71 21.65 -1.92
CA ALA A 130 -11.59 22.31 -2.56
C ALA A 130 -10.35 22.30 -1.64
N LEU A 131 -10.55 22.58 -0.36
CA LEU A 131 -9.50 22.47 0.66
C LEU A 131 -8.99 21.04 0.81
N ALA A 132 -9.87 20.05 0.89
CA ALA A 132 -9.50 18.63 1.00
C ALA A 132 -8.68 18.17 -0.21
N ALA A 133 -9.07 18.57 -1.43
CA ALA A 133 -8.36 18.25 -2.66
C ALA A 133 -6.97 18.90 -2.68
N LEU A 134 -6.88 20.18 -2.32
CA LEU A 134 -5.61 20.90 -2.22
C LEU A 134 -4.66 20.22 -1.22
N LEU A 135 -5.15 19.94 -0.01
CA LEU A 135 -4.37 19.25 1.02
C LEU A 135 -3.94 17.86 0.57
N ALA A 136 -4.83 17.08 -0.07
CA ALA A 136 -4.50 15.75 -0.54
C ALA A 136 -3.39 15.76 -1.61
N VAL A 137 -3.47 16.67 -2.58
CA VAL A 137 -2.45 16.82 -3.63
C VAL A 137 -1.13 17.29 -3.04
N VAL A 138 -1.14 18.34 -2.22
CA VAL A 138 0.08 18.87 -1.58
C VAL A 138 0.70 17.82 -0.66
N GLY A 139 -0.11 17.14 0.17
CA GLY A 139 0.34 16.08 1.06
C GLY A 139 0.96 14.90 0.31
N LEU A 140 0.35 14.48 -0.81
CA LEU A 140 0.89 13.43 -1.67
C LEU A 140 2.23 13.84 -2.30
N LEU A 141 2.32 15.05 -2.85
CA LEU A 141 3.57 15.57 -3.43
C LEU A 141 4.71 15.65 -2.39
N LEU A 142 4.38 16.05 -1.17
CA LEU A 142 5.33 16.06 -0.05
C LEU A 142 5.73 14.65 0.40
N ALA A 143 4.81 13.68 0.36
CA ALA A 143 5.07 12.28 0.70
C ALA A 143 5.95 11.55 -0.33
N LEU A 144 5.94 12.00 -1.59
CA LEU A 144 6.87 11.49 -2.61
C LEU A 144 8.33 11.86 -2.31
N ARG A 145 8.56 13.00 -1.63
CA ARG A 145 9.90 13.49 -1.27
C ARG A 145 10.38 12.88 0.04
N GLN A 146 11.44 12.07 -0.02
CA GLN A 146 11.99 11.33 1.15
C GLN A 146 12.24 12.20 2.39
N ARG A 147 12.72 13.44 2.22
CA ARG A 147 13.05 14.36 3.31
C ARG A 147 11.82 15.00 3.97
N SER A 148 10.69 15.07 3.29
CA SER A 148 9.44 15.71 3.75
C SER A 148 8.29 14.72 3.93
N ARG A 149 8.57 13.41 3.99
CA ARG A 149 7.52 12.38 4.14
C ARG A 149 6.64 12.59 5.36
N TRP A 150 7.24 12.99 6.48
CA TRP A 150 6.51 13.27 7.71
C TRP A 150 5.52 14.43 7.54
N LEU A 151 5.92 15.50 6.83
CA LEU A 151 5.02 16.62 6.48
C LEU A 151 3.92 16.15 5.54
N GLY A 152 4.26 15.36 4.52
CA GLY A 152 3.27 14.85 3.57
C GLY A 152 2.20 14.01 4.26
N SER A 153 2.59 13.09 5.14
CA SER A 153 1.65 12.32 5.96
C SER A 153 0.85 13.20 6.92
N ALA A 154 1.47 14.16 7.58
CA ALA A 154 0.76 15.09 8.46
C ALA A 154 -0.32 15.90 7.73
N VAL A 155 -0.05 16.30 6.47
CA VAL A 155 -1.00 17.04 5.61
C VAL A 155 -2.08 16.13 5.02
N LEU A 156 -1.78 14.86 4.73
CA LEU A 156 -2.77 13.89 4.25
C LEU A 156 -3.82 13.53 5.31
N ALA A 157 -3.48 13.62 6.60
CA ALA A 157 -4.41 13.31 7.68
C ALA A 157 -5.69 14.19 7.70
N PRO A 158 -5.61 15.54 7.74
CA PRO A 158 -6.80 16.39 7.65
C PRO A 158 -7.51 16.25 6.31
N ALA A 159 -6.78 16.00 5.21
CA ALA A 159 -7.42 15.73 3.91
C ALA A 159 -8.31 14.49 3.96
N ALA A 160 -7.82 13.39 4.53
CA ALA A 160 -8.57 12.15 4.68
C ALA A 160 -9.81 12.31 5.58
N ALA A 161 -9.68 13.04 6.68
CA ALA A 161 -10.79 13.35 7.58
C ALA A 161 -11.86 14.19 6.88
N LEU A 162 -11.47 15.25 6.16
CA LEU A 162 -12.39 16.09 5.39
C LEU A 162 -13.10 15.31 4.29
N VAL A 163 -12.38 14.45 3.55
CA VAL A 163 -13.01 13.57 2.54
C VAL A 163 -14.04 12.66 3.20
N GLY A 164 -13.72 11.99 4.32
CA GLY A 164 -14.67 11.12 5.00
C GLY A 164 -15.91 11.86 5.52
N LEU A 165 -15.75 13.08 6.01
CA LEU A 165 -16.85 13.94 6.48
C LEU A 165 -17.74 14.42 5.34
N LEU A 166 -17.14 14.87 4.22
CA LEU A 166 -17.84 15.60 3.16
C LEU A 166 -18.32 14.71 2.03
N ALA A 167 -17.64 13.59 1.75
CA ALA A 167 -17.97 12.70 0.63
C ALA A 167 -19.44 12.35 0.62
N GLY A 168 -19.96 12.14 1.81
CA GLY A 168 -21.33 11.80 2.04
C GLY A 168 -22.38 12.79 1.56
N ASP A 169 -22.40 13.94 2.22
CA ASP A 169 -23.39 14.99 1.96
C ASP A 169 -23.36 15.39 0.47
N ILE A 170 -22.17 15.41 -0.12
CA ILE A 170 -21.98 15.75 -1.54
C ILE A 170 -22.48 14.65 -2.46
N LEU A 171 -22.15 13.39 -2.20
CA LEU A 171 -22.65 12.28 -3.01
C LEU A 171 -24.17 12.19 -2.97
N TYR A 172 -24.77 12.45 -1.80
CA TYR A 172 -26.22 12.50 -1.65
C TYR A 172 -26.85 13.63 -2.48
N ARG A 173 -26.29 14.84 -2.43
CA ARG A 173 -26.85 16.01 -3.13
C ARG A 173 -26.58 16.03 -4.63
N VAL A 174 -25.43 15.49 -5.07
CA VAL A 174 -24.92 15.68 -6.43
C VAL A 174 -25.04 14.42 -7.28
N SER A 175 -25.34 13.24 -6.72
CA SER A 175 -25.34 11.97 -7.46
C SER A 175 -26.63 11.17 -7.31
N ALA A 176 -27.38 11.01 -8.40
CA ALA A 176 -28.50 10.08 -8.47
C ALA A 176 -28.08 8.62 -8.17
N THR A 177 -26.88 8.22 -8.62
CA THR A 177 -26.28 6.92 -8.26
C THR A 177 -25.96 6.84 -6.76
N GLY A 178 -25.52 7.96 -6.17
CA GLY A 178 -25.31 8.09 -4.73
C GLY A 178 -26.61 7.89 -3.96
N VAL A 179 -27.69 8.54 -4.39
CA VAL A 179 -29.04 8.37 -3.82
C VAL A 179 -29.52 6.91 -3.92
N LEU A 180 -29.29 6.23 -5.04
CA LEU A 180 -29.67 4.82 -5.22
C LEU A 180 -28.86 3.86 -4.34
N LEU A 181 -27.54 4.07 -4.23
CA LEU A 181 -26.68 3.29 -3.33
C LEU A 181 -27.08 3.51 -1.87
N ILE A 182 -27.28 4.77 -1.48
CA ILE A 182 -27.69 5.18 -0.13
C ILE A 182 -29.04 4.55 0.20
N SER A 183 -30.05 4.70 -0.66
CA SER A 183 -31.39 4.16 -0.43
C SER A 183 -31.40 2.62 -0.37
N ARG A 184 -30.59 1.93 -1.19
CA ARG A 184 -30.45 0.46 -1.15
C ARG A 184 -29.72 -0.04 0.09
N LEU A 185 -28.68 0.66 0.55
CA LEU A 185 -27.95 0.33 1.77
C LEU A 185 -28.81 0.60 3.01
N SER A 186 -29.55 1.70 3.03
CA SER A 186 -30.49 2.03 4.10
C SER A 186 -31.67 1.05 4.18
N SER A 187 -32.09 0.44 3.06
CA SER A 187 -33.26 -0.45 3.04
C SER A 187 -33.00 -1.89 3.55
N HIS A 188 -31.75 -2.32 3.75
CA HIS A 188 -31.41 -3.73 4.01
C HIS A 188 -30.97 -4.09 5.45
N GLY A 189 -31.03 -3.19 6.45
CA GLY A 189 -30.82 -3.65 7.82
C GLY A 189 -30.71 -2.60 8.94
N GLY A 190 -31.61 -2.73 9.93
CA GLY A 190 -31.18 -2.79 11.34
C GLY A 190 -31.22 -1.54 12.21
N GLY A 191 -31.77 -0.40 11.79
CA GLY A 191 -31.90 0.78 12.66
C GLY A 191 -30.56 1.49 12.99
N LEU A 192 -29.47 1.12 12.33
CA LEU A 192 -28.24 1.91 12.27
C LEU A 192 -28.30 2.81 11.03
N GLU A 193 -28.92 3.97 11.18
CA GLU A 193 -28.68 5.14 10.32
C GLU A 193 -27.20 5.59 10.52
N PRO A 194 -26.49 6.20 9.56
CA PRO A 194 -26.49 6.04 8.09
C PRO A 194 -25.07 5.85 7.54
N TRP A 195 -24.97 5.57 6.23
CA TRP A 195 -23.75 5.52 5.42
C TRP A 195 -22.71 6.64 5.69
N TRP A 196 -23.09 7.79 6.27
CA TRP A 196 -22.14 8.83 6.70
C TRP A 196 -21.23 8.37 7.84
N VAL A 197 -21.68 7.45 8.71
CA VAL A 197 -20.86 6.85 9.77
C VAL A 197 -19.73 6.04 9.12
N LEU A 198 -20.04 5.23 8.10
CA LEU A 198 -19.04 4.45 7.37
C LEU A 198 -18.02 5.36 6.70
N SER A 199 -18.48 6.40 6.00
CA SER A 199 -17.61 7.39 5.35
C SER A 199 -16.71 8.09 6.37
N LEU A 200 -17.27 8.50 7.51
CA LEU A 200 -16.55 9.14 8.60
C LEU A 200 -15.52 8.18 9.22
N SER A 201 -15.89 6.92 9.49
CA SER A 201 -14.98 5.91 10.04
C SER A 201 -13.82 5.62 9.11
N ILE A 202 -14.06 5.54 7.80
CA ILE A 202 -12.99 5.37 6.79
C ILE A 202 -12.08 6.59 6.80
N GLY A 203 -12.63 7.80 6.79
CA GLY A 203 -11.85 9.04 6.82
C GLY A 203 -11.00 9.19 8.08
N VAL A 204 -11.58 8.94 9.26
CA VAL A 204 -10.89 8.98 10.55
C VAL A 204 -9.83 7.89 10.64
N GLY A 205 -10.13 6.65 10.23
CA GLY A 205 -9.17 5.56 10.20
C GLY A 205 -7.96 5.84 9.30
N ALA A 206 -8.21 6.39 8.10
CA ALA A 206 -7.15 6.83 7.21
C ALA A 206 -6.33 7.98 7.83
N ALA A 207 -6.98 8.97 8.44
CA ALA A 207 -6.31 10.08 9.11
C ALA A 207 -5.39 9.60 10.24
N LEU A 208 -5.85 8.69 11.09
CA LEU A 208 -5.03 8.08 12.15
C LEU A 208 -3.84 7.32 11.58
N GLY A 209 -4.02 6.57 10.49
CA GLY A 209 -2.93 5.89 9.78
C GLY A 209 -1.86 6.86 9.28
N PHE A 210 -2.27 8.00 8.71
CA PHE A 210 -1.34 9.04 8.28
C PHE A 210 -0.64 9.75 9.44
N ILE A 211 -1.33 10.00 10.55
CA ILE A 211 -0.72 10.55 11.78
C ILE A 211 0.34 9.59 12.31
N GLY A 212 0.03 8.29 12.40
CA GLY A 212 1.00 7.28 12.83
C GLY A 212 2.25 7.24 11.94
N ALA A 213 2.06 7.35 10.62
CA ALA A 213 3.17 7.43 9.67
C ALA A 213 3.99 8.73 9.81
N ALA A 214 3.34 9.87 10.07
CA ALA A 214 4.00 11.15 10.31
C ALA A 214 4.89 11.09 11.56
N VAL A 215 4.39 10.49 12.65
CA VAL A 215 5.14 10.24 13.88
C VAL A 215 6.31 9.30 13.62
N TRP A 216 6.10 8.22 12.87
CA TRP A 216 7.16 7.27 12.53
C TRP A 216 8.34 7.91 11.76
N TRP A 217 8.04 8.82 10.83
CA TRP A 217 9.08 9.54 10.07
C TRP A 217 9.55 10.84 10.74
N TRP A 218 9.16 11.10 11.99
CA TRP A 218 9.51 12.34 12.68
C TRP A 218 11.02 12.48 12.87
N PRO A 219 11.65 13.57 12.40
CA PRO A 219 13.10 13.74 12.45
C PRO A 219 13.67 14.03 13.86
N GLY A 220 12.82 14.38 14.84
CA GLY A 220 13.23 14.82 16.18
C GLY A 220 13.73 13.72 17.13
N GLY A 221 13.38 12.44 16.92
CA GLY A 221 13.71 11.36 17.85
C GLY A 221 15.16 10.86 17.81
N ARG A 222 15.94 11.21 16.76
CA ARG A 222 17.30 10.66 16.55
C ARG A 222 18.42 11.45 17.22
N ARG A 223 18.13 12.56 17.91
CA ARG A 223 19.16 13.47 18.45
C ARG A 223 19.50 13.25 19.93
N VAL A 224 18.73 12.48 20.68
CA VAL A 224 18.92 12.38 22.14
C VAL A 224 19.99 11.35 22.53
N VAL A 225 20.16 10.26 21.75
CA VAL A 225 21.09 9.16 22.12
C VAL A 225 22.58 9.50 21.91
N GLY A 226 22.90 10.53 21.12
CA GLY A 226 24.29 10.88 20.80
C GLY A 226 24.97 11.88 21.74
N ARG A 227 24.22 12.54 22.64
CA ARG A 227 24.78 13.63 23.48
C ARG A 227 25.27 13.16 24.85
N ASP A 228 24.71 12.06 25.37
CA ASP A 228 25.04 11.55 26.70
C ASP A 228 26.27 10.62 26.69
N ALA A 229 26.64 10.07 25.53
CA ALA A 229 27.84 9.26 25.37
C ALA A 229 29.14 10.09 25.35
N ASP A 230 29.07 11.36 24.90
CA ASP A 230 30.25 12.25 24.82
C ASP A 230 30.51 13.02 26.13
N GLY A 231 29.51 13.11 27.02
CA GLY A 231 29.62 13.83 28.29
C GLY A 231 30.22 13.01 29.44
N SER A 232 30.05 11.68 29.42
CA SER A 232 30.48 10.80 30.52
C SER A 232 31.95 10.36 30.44
N GLY A 233 32.57 10.42 29.25
CA GLY A 233 33.97 10.04 29.05
C GLY A 233 35.01 11.09 29.49
N ARG A 234 34.61 12.34 29.72
CA ARG A 234 35.56 13.43 30.06
C ARG A 234 35.79 13.65 31.56
N MET A 235 35.02 13.04 32.46
CA MET A 235 35.20 13.26 33.92
C MET A 235 36.07 12.21 34.63
N GLN A 236 36.54 11.16 33.95
CA GLN A 236 37.40 10.13 34.60
C GLN A 236 38.91 10.36 34.43
N GLY A 237 39.34 11.47 33.81
CA GLY A 237 40.75 11.71 33.47
C GLY A 237 41.50 12.73 34.35
N ALA A 238 40.94 13.21 35.46
CA ALA A 238 41.54 14.28 36.26
C ALA A 238 41.67 13.94 37.75
N SER A 239 42.35 12.84 38.05
CA SER A 239 42.94 12.60 39.38
C SER A 239 44.21 11.76 39.23
N ALA A 240 45.36 12.42 39.09
CA ALA A 240 46.69 11.86 39.31
C ALA A 240 47.55 12.93 39.99
#